data_AF-A0A920USR2-F1
#
_entry.id   AF-A0A920USR2-F1
#
_cell.length_a   1.000
_cell.length_b   1.000
_cell.length_c   1.000
_cell.angle_alpha   90.00
_cell.angle_beta   90.00
_cell.angle_gamma   90.00
#
_symmetry.space_group_name_H-M   'P 1'
#
loop_
_entity.id
_entity.type
_entity.pdbx_description
1 polymer ?
#
loop_
_entity_poly.entity_id
_entity_poly.type
_entity_poly.pdbx_seq_one_letter_code
_entity_poly.pdbx_strand_id
1 'polypeptide(L)'
;MGRDSELQRVIQILSRRTKNNPVLIGEPGVGKTAIVEKLAHLVVDGDVPETLQGKRVVTLDMGAWLLAQNIVVSLKNVSKR
;
A
#
# COMPACT_ATOMS: atom_id res chain seq x y z
N MET A 1 -0.82 -0.22 -18.38
CA MET A 1 -1.96 -1.16 -18.34
C MET A 1 -1.40 -2.52 -17.94
N GLY A 2 -1.65 -3.05 -16.73
CA GLY A 2 -1.11 -4.37 -16.33
C GLY A 2 -0.74 -4.59 -14.85
N ARG A 3 -0.80 -3.55 -13.99
CA ARG A 3 -0.50 -3.69 -12.54
C ARG A 3 -1.73 -3.84 -11.65
N ASP A 4 -2.90 -3.98 -12.26
CA ASP A 4 -4.16 -4.09 -11.52
C ASP A 4 -4.21 -5.39 -10.73
N SER A 5 -3.59 -6.47 -11.21
CA SER A 5 -3.46 -7.73 -10.48
C SER A 5 -2.62 -7.59 -9.20
N GLU A 6 -1.53 -6.82 -9.25
CA GLU A 6 -0.69 -6.54 -8.09
C GLU A 6 -1.45 -5.70 -7.06
N LEU A 7 -2.16 -4.66 -7.52
CA LEU A 7 -3.00 -3.82 -6.67
C LEU A 7 -4.09 -4.64 -5.97
N GLN A 8 -4.81 -5.48 -6.72
CA GLN A 8 -5.83 -6.37 -6.17
C GLN A 8 -5.24 -7.34 -5.12
N ARG A 9 -4.04 -7.86 -5.37
CA ARG A 9 -3.34 -8.71 -4.41
C ARG A 9 -2.94 -7.96 -3.14
N VAL A 10 -2.49 -6.71 -3.25
CA VAL A 10 -2.18 -5.83 -2.11
C VAL A 10 -3.42 -5.61 -1.27
N ILE A 11 -4.55 -5.24 -1.88
CA ILE A 11 -5.84 -5.07 -1.20
C ILE A 11 -6.24 -6.35 -0.48
N GLN A 12 -6.17 -7.51 -1.18
CA GLN A 12 -6.50 -8.81 -0.60
C GLN A 12 -5.63 -9.15 0.62
N ILE A 13 -4.33 -8.85 0.60
CA ILE A 13 -3.42 -9.08 1.74
C ILE A 13 -3.78 -8.17 2.91
N LEU A 14 -4.03 -6.87 2.64
CA LEU A 14 -4.37 -5.89 3.68
C LEU A 14 -5.70 -6.22 4.39
N SER A 15 -6.64 -6.85 3.69
CA SER A 15 -7.92 -7.30 4.25
C SER A 15 -7.84 -8.57 5.12
N ARG A 16 -6.67 -9.22 5.23
CA ARG A 16 -6.50 -10.42 6.08
C ARG A 16 -6.47 -10.06 7.55
N ARG A 17 -6.92 -10.99 8.40
CA ARG A 17 -6.84 -10.87 9.88
C ARG A 17 -5.41 -11.02 10.42
N THR A 18 -4.54 -11.76 9.73
CA THR A 18 -3.15 -12.02 10.12
C THR A 18 -2.21 -11.86 8.93
N LYS A 19 -0.95 -11.46 9.18
CA LYS A 19 0.06 -11.18 8.14
C LYS A 19 -0.45 -10.25 7.03
N ASN A 20 -1.08 -9.16 7.43
CA ASN A 20 -1.71 -8.19 6.54
C ASN A 20 -0.74 -7.10 6.03
N ASN A 21 0.57 -7.33 6.09
CA ASN A 21 1.58 -6.39 5.62
C ASN A 21 2.09 -6.85 4.24
N PRO A 22 1.53 -6.35 3.13
CA PRO A 22 2.04 -6.66 1.80
C PRO A 22 3.44 -6.06 1.61
N VAL A 23 4.30 -6.80 0.92
CA VAL A 23 5.62 -6.31 0.52
C VAL A 23 5.72 -6.34 -1.01
N LEU A 24 6.04 -5.20 -1.60
CA LEU A 24 6.21 -5.06 -3.05
C LEU A 24 7.67 -5.32 -3.42
N ILE A 25 7.93 -6.46 -4.05
CA ILE A 25 9.27 -6.91 -4.48
C ILE A 25 9.33 -6.88 -6.00
N GLY A 26 10.49 -6.51 -6.55
CA GLY A 26 10.69 -6.33 -7.99
C GLY A 26 11.93 -5.48 -8.28
N GLU A 27 12.32 -5.39 -9.55
CA GLU A 27 13.48 -4.62 -9.99
C GLU A 27 13.32 -3.11 -9.72
N PRO A 28 14.42 -2.37 -9.50
CA PRO A 28 14.39 -0.91 -9.42
C PRO A 28 13.81 -0.29 -10.70
N GLY A 29 13.01 0.77 -10.59
CA GLY A 29 12.42 1.44 -11.77
C GLY A 29 11.14 0.80 -12.32
N VAL A 30 10.69 -0.35 -11.80
CA VAL A 30 9.40 -0.96 -12.18
C VAL A 30 8.20 -0.27 -11.53
N GLY A 31 8.29 1.01 -11.14
CA GLY A 31 7.15 1.81 -10.66
C GLY A 31 6.29 1.17 -9.56
N LYS A 32 6.91 0.52 -8.57
CA LYS A 32 6.22 0.02 -7.36
C LYS A 32 5.47 1.16 -6.63
N THR A 33 6.01 2.37 -6.70
CA THR A 33 5.41 3.59 -6.17
C THR A 33 4.01 3.83 -6.74
N ALA A 34 3.81 3.61 -8.04
CA ALA A 34 2.53 3.83 -8.70
C ALA A 34 1.41 2.92 -8.17
N ILE A 35 1.75 1.72 -7.66
CA ILE A 35 0.79 0.82 -7.01
C ILE A 35 0.33 1.43 -5.68
N VAL A 36 1.26 1.99 -4.91
CA VAL A 36 0.97 2.61 -3.61
C VAL A 36 0.19 3.91 -3.76
N GLU A 37 0.54 4.74 -4.73
CA GLU A 37 -0.21 5.97 -5.08
C GLU A 37 -1.64 5.63 -5.50
N LYS A 38 -1.80 4.63 -6.38
CA LYS A 38 -3.13 4.17 -6.81
C LYS A 38 -3.94 3.61 -5.64
N LEU A 39 -3.31 2.85 -4.74
CA LEU A 39 -3.96 2.39 -3.51
C LEU A 39 -4.42 3.56 -2.63
N ALA A 40 -3.60 4.60 -2.48
CA ALA A 40 -3.96 5.79 -1.70
C ALA A 40 -5.17 6.51 -2.30
N HIS A 41 -5.23 6.65 -3.63
CA HIS A 41 -6.39 7.19 -4.33
C HIS A 41 -7.66 6.37 -4.04
N LEU A 42 -7.61 5.05 -4.17
CA LEU A 42 -8.78 4.19 -3.89
C LEU A 42 -9.26 4.29 -2.43
N VAL A 43 -8.33 4.40 -1.47
CA VAL A 43 -8.68 4.57 -0.06
C VAL A 43 -9.35 5.93 0.20
N VAL A 44 -8.94 6.99 -0.50
CA VAL A 44 -9.55 8.32 -0.42
C VAL A 44 -10.92 8.35 -1.11
N ASP A 45 -11.05 7.72 -2.27
CA ASP A 45 -12.30 7.63 -3.03
C ASP A 45 -13.32 6.68 -2.39
N GLY A 46 -12.89 5.86 -1.42
CA GLY A 46 -13.74 4.87 -0.75
C GLY A 46 -13.96 3.59 -1.54
N ASP A 47 -13.28 3.42 -2.68
CA ASP A 47 -13.31 2.21 -3.53
C ASP A 47 -12.37 1.12 -2.98
N VAL A 48 -12.52 0.83 -1.68
CA VAL A 48 -11.82 -0.24 -0.97
C VAL A 48 -12.77 -0.97 -0.02
N PRO A 49 -12.50 -2.25 0.31
CA PRO A 49 -13.32 -3.00 1.27
C PRO A 49 -13.44 -2.27 2.62
N GLU A 50 -14.56 -2.45 3.34
CA GLU A 50 -14.79 -1.86 4.68
C GLU A 50 -13.61 -2.03 5.63
N THR A 51 -12.92 -3.17 5.53
CA THR A 51 -11.71 -3.45 6.32
C THR A 51 -10.59 -2.40 6.18
N LEU A 52 -10.55 -1.65 5.08
CA LEU A 52 -9.55 -0.63 4.76
C LEU A 52 -10.12 0.80 4.73
N GLN A 53 -11.44 0.95 4.77
CA GLN A 53 -12.09 2.26 4.83
C GLN A 53 -11.67 3.02 6.09
N GLY A 54 -11.42 4.32 5.95
CA GLY A 54 -10.98 5.18 7.05
C GLY A 54 -9.55 4.92 7.55
N LYS A 55 -8.78 4.03 6.91
CA LYS A 55 -7.34 3.91 7.15
C LYS A 55 -6.58 4.92 6.32
N ARG A 56 -5.38 5.31 6.78
CA ARG A 56 -4.47 6.15 5.99
C ARG A 56 -3.30 5.34 5.46
N VAL A 57 -2.98 5.55 4.19
CA VAL A 57 -1.76 5.04 3.55
C VAL A 57 -0.58 5.90 4.00
N VAL A 58 0.41 5.28 4.64
CA VAL A 58 1.67 5.94 5.01
C VAL A 58 2.81 5.21 4.31
N THR A 59 3.62 5.97 3.59
CA THR A 59 4.85 5.50 2.96
C THR A 59 6.02 5.81 3.88
N LEU A 60 6.80 4.78 4.23
CA LEU A 60 8.09 4.96 4.89
C LEU A 60 9.18 4.72 3.86
N ASP A 61 9.86 5.79 3.44
CA ASP A 61 11.04 5.69 2.59
C ASP A 61 12.29 5.47 3.46
N MET A 62 12.77 4.23 3.50
CA MET A 62 14.04 3.89 4.16
C MET A 62 15.27 4.29 3.32
N GLY A 63 15.07 4.67 2.05
CA GLY A 63 16.10 5.18 1.15
C GLY A 63 16.65 6.54 1.58
N ALA A 64 15.85 7.35 2.27
CA ALA A 64 16.32 8.60 2.88
C ALA A 64 17.35 8.40 4.01
N TRP A 65 17.50 7.17 4.54
CA TRP A 65 18.50 6.84 5.55
C TRP A 65 19.64 5.93 5.02
N LEU A 66 19.44 5.13 3.96
CA LEU A 66 20.43 4.11 3.55
C LEU A 66 20.53 3.78 2.04
N LEU A 67 19.94 4.53 1.10
CA LEU A 67 20.09 4.30 -0.37
C LEU A 67 19.61 2.94 -0.92
N ALA A 68 18.42 2.44 -0.55
CA ALA A 68 17.86 1.21 -1.17
C ALA A 68 16.34 1.27 -1.45
N GLN A 69 15.97 0.93 -2.68
CA GLN A 69 14.64 1.07 -3.33
C GLN A 69 13.59 0.04 -2.88
N ASN A 70 13.26 0.00 -1.59
CA ASN A 70 12.16 -0.83 -1.06
C ASN A 70 11.10 0.06 -0.39
N ILE A 71 9.86 0.02 -0.88
CA ILE A 71 8.73 0.76 -0.33
C ILE A 71 7.94 -0.15 0.60
N VAL A 72 7.81 0.27 1.87
CA VAL A 72 6.95 -0.38 2.87
C VAL A 72 5.70 0.47 3.06
N VAL A 73 4.53 -0.14 2.90
CA VAL A 73 3.23 0.50 3.11
C VAL A 73 2.69 0.08 4.46
N SER A 74 2.38 1.05 5.33
CA SER A 74 1.73 0.80 6.61
C SER A 74 0.39 1.54 6.66
N LEU A 75 -0.68 0.79 6.93
CA LEU A 75 -2.01 1.36 7.15
C LEU A 75 -2.25 1.54 8.65
N LYS A 76 -2.37 2.78 9.11
CA LYS A 76 -2.77 3.09 10.49
C LYS A 76 -4.27 3.37 10.55
N ASN A 77 -4.94 2.80 11.55
CA ASN A 77 -6.31 3.17 11.92
C ASN A 77 -6.31 4.61 12.43
N VAL A 78 -7.14 5.47 11.84
CA VAL A 78 -7.47 6.76 12.43
C VAL A 78 -8.63 6.54 13.38
N SER A 79 -8.35 6.40 14.67
CA SER A 79 -9.38 6.60 15.68
C SER A 79 -9.69 8.09 15.70
N LYS A 80 -10.88 8.50 15.21
CA LYS A 80 -11.40 9.85 15.43
C LYS A 80 -11.58 10.01 16.94
N ARG A 81 -10.67 10.73 17.58
CA ARG A 81 -11.00 11.53 18.78
C ARG A 81 -11.25 12.95 18.31
#